data_AF-A0A7S0IXZ7-F1
#
_entry.id   AF-A0A7S0IXZ7-F1
#
_cell.length_a   1.000
_cell.length_b   1.000
_cell.length_c   1.000
_cell.angle_alpha   90.00
_cell.angle_beta   90.00
_cell.angle_gamma   90.00
#
_symmetry.space_group_name_H-M   'P 1'
#
loop_
_entity.id
_entity.type
_entity.pdbx_description
1 polymer ?
#
loop_
_entity_poly.entity_id
_entity_poly.type
_entity_poly.pdbx_seq_one_letter_code
_entity_poly.pdbx_strand_id
1 'polypeptide(L)'
;EQIHWFSIVNSFMIVLFLTGMLAMIMLRTLHRDLRRYNDAETKEEAAEESGWKLVHGDVFRPPKRAALLCVYVGTGIQVLGMTVVTMIFAVFGFLSPSNRGALMTALILLFTLMGILAGLVSSRLYKVRRFEKV
;
A
#
# COMPACT_ATOMS: atom_id res chain seq x y z
N GLU A 1 -63.93 14.44 -53.60
CA GLU A 1 -63.18 13.17 -53.40
C GLU A 1 -61.66 13.29 -53.64
N GLN A 2 -61.15 13.65 -54.83
CA GLN A 2 -59.69 13.60 -55.15
C GLN A 2 -58.78 14.49 -54.27
N ILE A 3 -59.29 15.60 -53.72
CA ILE A 3 -58.49 16.55 -52.92
C ILE A 3 -58.13 15.99 -51.53
N HIS A 4 -58.95 15.09 -50.97
CA HIS A 4 -58.76 14.60 -49.59
C HIS A 4 -57.60 13.60 -49.49
N TRP A 5 -57.46 12.70 -50.47
CA TRP A 5 -56.38 11.73 -50.52
C TRP A 5 -54.99 12.38 -50.71
N PHE A 6 -54.90 13.48 -51.47
CA PHE A 6 -53.66 14.24 -51.62
C PHE A 6 -53.16 14.82 -50.29
N SER A 7 -54.08 15.33 -49.45
CA SER A 7 -53.77 15.81 -48.10
C SER A 7 -53.26 14.68 -47.19
N ILE A 8 -53.85 13.48 -47.29
CA ILE A 8 -53.44 12.30 -46.53
C ILE A 8 -52.01 11.88 -46.91
N VAL A 9 -51.70 11.79 -48.20
CA VAL A 9 -50.37 11.42 -48.69
C VAL A 9 -49.31 12.45 -48.29
N ASN A 10 -49.63 13.74 -48.40
CA ASN A 10 -48.73 14.82 -48.01
C ASN A 10 -48.38 14.78 -46.51
N SER A 11 -49.39 14.60 -45.65
CA SER A 11 -49.19 14.45 -44.20
C SER A 11 -48.36 13.20 -43.87
N PHE A 12 -48.64 12.08 -44.55
CA PHE A 12 -47.89 10.83 -44.38
C PHE A 12 -46.40 10.98 -44.72
N MET A 13 -46.07 11.69 -45.82
CA MET A 13 -44.68 11.96 -46.18
C MET A 13 -43.93 12.79 -45.12
N ILE A 14 -44.58 13.81 -44.54
CA ILE A 14 -43.99 14.65 -43.50
C ILE A 14 -43.69 13.82 -42.24
N VAL A 15 -44.62 12.96 -41.83
CA VAL A 15 -44.43 12.08 -40.67
C VAL A 15 -43.27 11.11 -40.88
N LEU A 16 -43.14 10.50 -42.07
CA LEU A 16 -42.00 9.65 -42.40
C LEU A 16 -40.66 10.40 -42.34
N PHE A 17 -40.63 11.64 -42.84
CA PHE A 17 -39.41 12.43 -42.81
C PHE A 17 -39.01 12.83 -41.38
N LEU A 18 -39.96 13.26 -40.56
CA LEU A 18 -39.73 13.64 -39.16
C LEU A 18 -39.26 12.44 -38.32
N THR A 19 -39.91 11.29 -38.50
CA THR A 19 -39.52 10.04 -37.82
C THR A 19 -38.13 9.58 -38.24
N GLY A 20 -37.79 9.66 -39.53
CA GLY A 20 -36.44 9.38 -40.02
C GLY A 20 -35.37 10.30 -39.44
N MET A 21 -35.63 11.61 -39.36
CA MET A 21 -34.70 12.58 -38.76
C MET A 21 -34.50 12.31 -37.26
N LEU A 22 -35.58 12.05 -36.52
CA LEU A 22 -35.51 11.71 -35.09
C LEU A 22 -34.73 10.41 -34.87
N ALA A 23 -34.96 9.39 -35.69
CA ALA A 23 -34.22 8.14 -35.62
C ALA A 23 -32.72 8.35 -35.85
N MET A 24 -32.33 9.17 -36.82
CA MET A 24 -30.91 9.51 -37.05
C MET A 24 -30.28 10.23 -35.85
N ILE A 25 -30.99 11.21 -35.26
CA ILE A 25 -30.51 11.92 -34.07
C ILE A 25 -30.35 10.95 -32.89
N MET A 26 -31.35 10.09 -32.65
CA MET A 26 -31.33 9.12 -31.56
C MET A 26 -30.18 8.12 -31.71
N LEU A 27 -30.01 7.54 -32.91
CA LEU A 27 -28.91 6.61 -33.19
C LEU A 27 -27.54 7.27 -33.02
N ARG A 28 -27.39 8.52 -33.43
CA ARG A 28 -26.15 9.27 -33.29
C ARG A 28 -25.81 9.54 -31.82
N THR A 29 -26.80 9.91 -31.01
CA THR A 29 -26.62 10.11 -29.56
C THR A 29 -26.29 8.80 -28.86
N LEU A 30 -27.03 7.72 -29.15
CA LEU A 30 -26.83 6.41 -28.53
C LEU A 30 -25.44 5.84 -28.83
N HIS A 31 -24.99 5.90 -30.09
CA HIS A 31 -23.64 5.44 -30.43
C HIS A 31 -22.55 6.24 -29.73
N ARG A 32 -22.73 7.56 -29.59
CA ARG A 32 -21.79 8.42 -28.87
C ARG A 32 -21.75 8.07 -27.39
N ASP A 33 -22.91 7.84 -26.78
CA ASP A 33 -23.00 7.48 -25.36
C ASP A 33 -22.40 6.09 -25.10
N LEU A 34 -22.73 5.09 -25.92
CA LEU A 34 -22.16 3.74 -25.80
C LEU A 34 -20.63 3.76 -25.91
N ARG A 35 -20.09 4.49 -26.90
CA ARG A 35 -18.63 4.64 -27.03
C ARG A 35 -18.01 5.31 -25.81
N ARG A 36 -18.68 6.30 -25.23
CA ARG A 36 -18.20 7.02 -24.05
C ARG A 36 -18.21 6.13 -22.80
N TYR A 37 -19.24 5.30 -22.62
CA TYR A 37 -19.29 4.33 -21.53
C TYR A 37 -18.22 3.25 -21.69
N ASN A 38 -18.08 2.68 -22.89
CA ASN A 38 -17.09 1.64 -23.14
C ASN A 38 -15.66 2.17 -22.95
N ASP A 39 -15.37 3.39 -23.41
CA ASP A 39 -14.05 4.03 -23.23
C ASP A 39 -13.79 4.45 -21.76
N ALA A 40 -14.84 4.72 -20.99
CA ALA A 40 -14.73 4.96 -19.55
C ALA A 40 -14.46 3.67 -18.78
N GLU A 41 -15.17 2.58 -19.09
CA GLU A 41 -14.97 1.25 -18.53
C GLU A 41 -13.56 0.73 -18.82
N THR A 42 -13.08 0.86 -20.07
CA THR A 42 -11.70 0.46 -20.42
C THR A 42 -10.64 1.28 -19.65
N LYS A 43 -10.89 2.57 -19.39
CA LYS A 43 -9.99 3.41 -18.59
C LYS A 43 -10.04 3.08 -17.11
N GLU A 44 -11.20 2.69 -16.61
CA GLU A 44 -11.41 2.26 -15.23
C GLU A 44 -10.73 0.92 -14.96
N GLU A 45 -10.88 -0.06 -15.87
CA GLU A 45 -10.13 -1.32 -15.83
C GLU A 45 -8.61 -1.09 -15.90
N ALA A 46 -8.14 -0.21 -16.81
CA ALA A 46 -6.72 0.15 -16.87
C ALA A 46 -6.22 0.90 -15.61
N ALA A 47 -7.10 1.64 -14.93
CA ALA A 47 -6.79 2.30 -13.67
C ALA A 47 -6.80 1.32 -12.49
N GLU A 48 -7.66 0.30 -12.50
CA GLU A 48 -7.64 -0.81 -11.53
C GLU A 48 -6.35 -1.63 -11.63
N GLU A 49 -5.75 -1.72 -12.81
CA GLU A 49 -4.42 -2.30 -13.02
C GLU A 49 -3.27 -1.38 -12.59
N SER A 50 -3.52 -0.10 -12.26
CA SER A 50 -2.46 0.90 -12.00
C SER A 50 -2.35 1.33 -10.53
N GLY A 51 -1.19 1.05 -9.94
CA GLY A 51 -0.63 1.86 -8.85
C GLY A 51 -0.79 1.27 -7.45
N TRP A 52 -1.80 1.71 -6.69
CA TRP A 52 -1.86 1.46 -5.24
C TRP A 52 -2.16 -0.01 -4.88
N LYS A 53 -2.96 -0.70 -5.70
CA LYS A 53 -3.35 -2.11 -5.51
C LYS A 53 -2.16 -3.05 -5.75
N LEU A 54 -1.25 -2.69 -6.66
CA LEU A 54 0.02 -3.39 -6.90
C LEU A 54 1.04 -3.12 -5.78
N VAL A 55 1.05 -1.91 -5.21
CA VAL A 55 1.97 -1.53 -4.13
C VAL A 55 1.67 -2.26 -2.82
N HIS A 56 0.42 -2.66 -2.56
CA HIS A 56 0.08 -3.44 -1.37
C HIS A 56 0.88 -4.76 -1.30
N GLY A 57 1.25 -5.36 -2.43
CA GLY A 57 2.11 -6.56 -2.47
C GLY A 57 3.61 -6.26 -2.37
N ASP A 58 4.04 -5.03 -2.65
CA ASP A 58 5.45 -4.62 -2.61
C ASP A 58 5.88 -4.13 -1.22
N VAL A 59 4.97 -3.56 -0.43
CA VAL A 59 5.25 -3.09 0.95
C VAL A 59 5.65 -4.24 1.87
N PHE A 60 5.10 -5.45 1.67
CA PHE A 60 5.42 -6.63 2.48
C PHE A 60 6.60 -7.43 1.92
N ARG A 61 7.20 -6.99 0.80
CA ARG A 61 8.27 -7.75 0.16
C ARG A 61 9.54 -7.70 1.04
N PRO A 62 10.08 -8.86 1.45
CA PRO A 62 11.23 -8.89 2.34
C PRO A 62 12.46 -8.26 1.66
N PRO A 63 13.21 -7.38 2.36
CA PRO A 63 14.34 -6.66 1.77
C PRO A 63 15.44 -7.63 1.30
N LYS A 64 16.14 -7.26 0.22
CA LYS A 64 17.22 -8.07 -0.40
C LYS A 64 18.26 -8.57 0.62
N ARG A 65 18.49 -7.83 1.71
CA ARG A 65 19.43 -8.17 2.79
C ARG A 65 18.73 -8.25 4.16
N ALA A 66 17.62 -8.97 4.26
CA ALA A 66 16.85 -9.13 5.50
C ALA A 66 17.68 -9.64 6.69
N ALA A 67 18.67 -10.52 6.46
CA ALA A 67 19.54 -11.02 7.51
C ALA A 67 20.38 -9.91 8.16
N LEU A 68 20.99 -9.02 7.36
CA LEU A 68 21.77 -7.90 7.88
C LEU A 68 20.90 -6.94 8.68
N LEU A 69 19.68 -6.66 8.22
CA LEU A 69 18.76 -5.80 8.94
C LEU A 69 18.35 -6.40 10.29
N CYS A 70 18.20 -7.72 10.38
CA CYS A 70 17.94 -8.38 11.66
C CYS A 70 19.13 -8.26 12.61
N VAL A 71 20.36 -8.41 12.11
CA VAL A 71 21.59 -8.23 12.92
C VAL A 71 21.70 -6.80 13.44
N TYR A 72 21.52 -5.79 12.59
CA TYR A 72 21.60 -4.38 13.01
C TYR A 72 20.54 -4.02 14.06
N VAL A 73 19.30 -4.48 13.89
CA VAL A 73 18.23 -4.24 14.86
C VAL A 73 18.52 -4.94 16.19
N GLY A 74 19.01 -6.19 16.17
CA GLY A 74 19.42 -6.91 17.36
C GLY A 74 20.53 -6.22 18.14
N THR A 75 21.61 -5.82 17.45
CA THR A 75 22.73 -5.08 18.06
C THR A 75 22.29 -3.73 18.58
N GLY A 76 21.40 -3.02 17.88
CA GLY A 76 20.84 -1.75 18.34
C GLY A 76 20.09 -1.89 19.67
N ILE A 77 19.25 -2.92 19.79
CA ILE A 77 18.51 -3.22 21.03
C ILE A 77 19.45 -3.65 22.16
N GLN A 78 20.53 -4.38 21.85
CA GLN A 78 21.54 -4.77 22.82
C GLN A 78 22.22 -3.55 23.46
N VAL A 79 22.68 -2.62 22.62
CA VAL A 79 23.37 -1.40 23.06
C VAL A 79 22.41 -0.46 23.78
N LEU A 80 21.20 -0.27 23.24
CA LEU A 80 20.19 0.61 23.85
C LEU A 80 19.68 0.06 25.20
N GLY A 81 19.45 -1.26 25.31
CA GLY A 81 19.11 -1.89 26.57
C GLY A 81 20.23 -1.74 27.61
N MET A 82 21.47 -1.98 27.19
CA MET A 82 22.65 -1.80 28.06
C MET A 82 22.77 -0.35 28.54
N THR A 83 22.63 0.65 27.67
CA THR A 83 22.78 2.07 28.05
C THR A 83 21.67 2.51 28.99
N VAL A 84 20.42 2.12 28.74
CA VAL A 84 19.28 2.44 29.62
C VAL A 84 19.48 1.83 31.01
N VAL A 85 19.81 0.54 31.09
CA VAL A 85 20.00 -0.13 32.39
C VAL A 85 21.20 0.45 33.15
N THR A 86 22.29 0.76 32.44
CA THR A 86 23.47 1.41 33.05
C THR A 86 23.12 2.80 33.57
N MET A 87 22.33 3.58 32.83
CA MET A 87 21.88 4.92 33.25
C MET A 87 21.05 4.83 34.54
N ILE A 88 20.16 3.84 34.64
CA ILE A 88 19.35 3.62 35.84
C ILE A 88 20.25 3.35 37.06
N PHE A 89 21.18 2.39 36.95
CA PHE A 89 22.12 2.09 38.04
C PHE A 89 23.04 3.27 38.40
N ALA A 90 23.37 4.12 37.43
CA ALA A 90 24.15 5.33 37.66
C ALA A 90 23.36 6.38 38.45
N VAL A 91 22.10 6.60 38.10
CA VAL A 91 21.21 7.56 38.81
C VAL A 91 20.95 7.12 40.25
N PHE A 92 20.82 5.81 40.51
CA PHE A 92 20.69 5.29 41.87
C PHE A 92 21.99 5.33 42.71
N GLY A 93 23.11 5.77 42.13
CA GLY A 93 24.37 5.94 42.85
C GLY A 93 25.18 4.64 43.06
N PHE A 94 24.70 3.49 42.57
CA PHE A 94 25.43 2.21 42.65
C PHE A 94 26.75 2.21 41.86
N LEU A 95 26.88 3.08 40.86
CA LEU A 95 28.04 3.21 39.98
C LEU A 95 28.86 4.50 40.26
N SER A 96 28.90 4.95 41.52
CA SER A 96 29.68 6.12 41.92
C SER A 96 31.19 5.96 41.63
N PRO A 97 31.91 7.00 41.16
CA PRO A 97 33.34 6.97 40.83
C PRO A 97 34.27 6.60 42.00
N SER A 98 33.72 6.46 43.21
CA SER A 98 34.41 5.91 44.39
C SER A 98 34.86 4.44 44.18
N ASN A 99 34.09 3.64 43.43
CA ASN A 99 34.47 2.26 43.09
C ASN A 99 35.25 2.23 41.76
N ARG A 100 36.59 2.27 41.85
CA ARG A 100 37.48 2.17 40.68
C ARG A 100 37.16 0.91 39.87
N GLY A 101 36.80 1.08 38.60
CA GLY A 101 36.58 -0.01 37.65
C GLY A 101 35.18 -0.66 37.69
N ALA A 102 34.33 -0.34 38.67
CA ALA A 102 32.98 -0.94 38.77
C ALA A 102 32.10 -0.62 37.55
N LEU A 103 32.28 0.55 36.94
CA LEU A 103 31.60 0.93 35.71
C LEU A 103 31.98 0.01 34.55
N MET A 104 33.27 -0.26 34.36
CA MET A 104 33.74 -1.13 33.27
C MET A 104 33.23 -2.56 33.44
N THR A 105 33.29 -3.11 34.65
CA THR A 105 32.78 -4.46 34.92
C THR A 105 31.27 -4.53 34.73
N ALA A 106 30.52 -3.50 35.15
CA ALA A 106 29.07 -3.44 34.96
C ALA A 106 28.69 -3.35 33.49
N LEU A 107 29.41 -2.54 32.69
CA LEU A 107 29.18 -2.45 31.24
C LEU A 107 29.38 -3.79 30.54
N ILE A 108 30.46 -4.50 30.83
CA ILE A 108 30.75 -5.81 30.21
C ILE A 108 29.68 -6.84 30.60
N LEU A 109 29.30 -6.90 31.89
CA LEU A 109 28.26 -7.80 32.36
C LEU A 109 26.89 -7.47 31.73
N LEU A 110 26.48 -6.20 31.74
CA LEU A 110 25.22 -5.78 31.15
C LEU A 110 25.21 -6.01 29.63
N PHE A 111 26.32 -5.77 28.94
CA PHE A 111 26.43 -6.02 27.50
C PHE A 111 26.23 -7.50 27.15
N THR A 112 26.84 -8.42 27.92
CA THR A 112 26.68 -9.87 27.71
C THR A 112 25.26 -10.35 28.01
N LEU A 113 24.65 -9.86 29.10
CA LEU A 113 23.26 -10.19 29.47
C LEU A 113 22.25 -9.70 28.41
N MET A 114 22.43 -8.48 27.91
CA MET A 114 21.57 -7.91 26.86
C MET A 114 21.70 -8.66 25.52
N GLY A 115 22.72 -9.51 25.34
CA GLY A 115 22.88 -10.39 24.18
C GLY A 115 21.73 -11.38 24.00
N ILE A 116 21.06 -11.79 25.08
CA ILE A 116 19.88 -12.68 25.01
C ILE A 116 18.73 -11.95 24.30
N LEU A 117 18.47 -10.69 24.67
CA LEU A 117 17.43 -9.87 24.04
C LEU A 117 17.76 -9.59 22.58
N ALA A 118 19.03 -9.33 22.26
CA ALA A 118 19.51 -9.16 20.89
C ALA A 118 19.20 -10.38 20.02
N GLY A 119 19.48 -11.58 20.53
CA GLY A 119 19.19 -12.85 19.85
C GLY A 119 17.70 -13.13 19.70
N LEU A 120 16.90 -12.86 20.73
CA LEU A 120 15.43 -13.01 20.67
C LEU A 120 14.81 -12.08 19.63
N VAL A 121 15.18 -10.79 19.61
CA VAL A 121 14.60 -9.85 18.64
C VAL A 121 15.08 -10.15 17.23
N SER A 122 16.35 -10.46 17.04
CA SER A 122 16.89 -10.84 15.72
C SER A 122 16.20 -12.08 15.16
N SER A 123 16.01 -13.12 15.99
CA SER A 123 15.38 -14.37 15.55
C SER A 123 13.87 -14.21 15.31
N ARG A 124 13.17 -13.41 16.10
CA ARG A 124 11.74 -13.09 15.89
C ARG A 124 11.54 -12.31 14.59
N LEU A 125 12.34 -11.27 14.39
CA LEU A 125 12.28 -10.43 13.18
C LEU A 125 12.65 -11.23 11.93
N TYR A 126 13.64 -12.11 12.02
CA TYR A 126 14.02 -13.02 10.94
C TYR A 126 12.92 -14.03 10.62
N LYS A 127 12.28 -14.62 11.64
CA LYS A 127 11.15 -15.53 11.46
C LYS A 127 9.97 -14.85 10.77
N VAL A 128 9.51 -13.70 11.28
CA VAL A 128 8.38 -12.96 10.71
C VAL A 128 8.62 -12.67 9.22
N ARG A 129 9.81 -12.18 8.86
CA ARG A 129 10.13 -11.87 7.45
C ARG A 129 10.49 -13.08 6.58
N ARG A 130 10.73 -14.26 7.17
CA ARG A 130 10.98 -15.51 6.45
C ARG A 130 9.69 -16.28 6.19
N PHE A 131 8.74 -16.28 7.12
CA PHE A 131 7.44 -16.93 6.93
C PHE A 131 6.60 -16.25 5.84
N GLU A 132 6.79 -14.94 5.60
CA GLU A 132 6.21 -14.23 4.44
C GLU A 132 6.73 -14.74 3.07
N LYS A 133 7.78 -15.58 3.04
CA LYS A 133 8.33 -16.15 1.80
C LYS A 133 7.82 -17.55 1.45
N VAL A 134 7.07 -18.23 2.34
CA VAL A 134 6.56 -19.60 2.12
C VAL A 134 5.06 -19.52 1.84
#